data_AF-C8W5M8-F1
#
_entry.id   AF-C8W5M8-F1
#
_cell.length_a   1.000
_cell.length_b   1.000
_cell.length_c   1.000
_cell.angle_alpha   90.00
_cell.angle_beta   90.00
_cell.angle_gamma   90.00
#
_symmetry.space_group_name_H-M   'P 1'
#
loop_
_entity.id
_entity.type
_entity.pdbx_description
1 polymer ?
#
loop_
_entity_poly.entity_id
_entity_poly.type
_entity_poly.pdbx_seq_one_letter_code
_entity_poly.pdbx_strand_id
1 'polypeptide(L)'
;MNYLPTMTEDEIRYICSVIPLQDSVGYFKYYPKDFAKVMPGFRATSLKSQEQVSGILFRNRNQHFISSFIEKHISRWLDEIGAAINEKTEEGESKESALLQTLPHCFFVDNIGLYFKLTGEEYTGEFLSMLSASIRFIKDANTECERTKSKLDTKTTEVSRLEAELERVQTEQSKMSQKLSERLDEIKTLKRTNADLEKSKGVIASHEQTIGSLKQKAQEREDYIQQLKAALSVARKEQQQLEKKIRVEIAKQQETEKYRQDTAQKPKCPKDLDEFRDYLGYNFENIGVPANSDYYPLLKDYLSEILFQGKPIIISRSTGLSLMKCVSNTLVKTSVVTTLAFDDDVTEKLIDGFLSQDKRIVCLDNFIGNYNETTLITICDRHRDKIIFLTIAYDHTLCFVPDELMRYCHYLNLNRVEAFTGDTELTEDPSVVDEVEKVVTSIVPDVRWTVALKEMLEEFGVQGALSAYKSSLVADELSFCRLLAFDVLPYCTDVLKIAPFNVSERLVKYAGDSGRCLYKNLFRRWFA
;
A
#
# COMPACT_ATOMS: atom_id res chain seq x y z
N MET A 1 35.35 52.44 -132.96
CA MET A 1 35.13 52.02 -134.37
C MET A 1 33.64 52.04 -134.66
N ASN A 2 33.23 51.94 -135.93
CA ASN A 2 31.82 51.67 -136.28
C ASN A 2 31.68 50.15 -136.51
N TYR A 3 31.14 49.43 -135.53
CA TYR A 3 30.94 47.98 -135.52
C TYR A 3 29.62 47.56 -136.19
N LEU A 4 28.57 48.37 -136.12
CA LEU A 4 27.25 48.03 -136.69
C LEU A 4 27.29 47.66 -138.18
N PRO A 5 28.11 48.30 -139.07
CA PRO A 5 28.21 47.90 -140.47
C PRO A 5 28.83 46.51 -140.71
N THR A 6 29.57 45.96 -139.73
CA THR A 6 30.26 44.66 -139.87
C THR A 6 29.44 43.48 -139.28
N MET A 7 28.29 43.78 -138.67
CA MET A 7 27.42 42.80 -138.01
C MET A 7 26.23 42.40 -138.89
N THR A 8 25.77 41.16 -138.72
CA THR A 8 24.51 40.69 -139.33
C THR A 8 23.30 41.21 -138.54
N GLU A 9 22.09 41.15 -139.12
CA GLU A 9 20.88 41.59 -138.40
C GLU A 9 20.65 40.81 -137.09
N ASP A 10 20.92 39.50 -137.07
CA ASP A 10 20.73 38.67 -135.88
C ASP A 10 21.73 39.02 -134.77
N GLU A 11 22.96 39.36 -135.14
CA GLU A 11 24.00 39.79 -134.20
C GLU A 11 23.65 41.16 -133.60
N ILE A 12 23.16 42.11 -134.41
CA ILE A 12 22.70 43.41 -133.90
C ILE A 12 21.50 43.22 -132.97
N ARG A 13 20.59 42.29 -133.30
CA ARG A 13 19.45 41.96 -132.45
C ARG A 13 19.89 41.37 -131.11
N TYR A 14 20.87 40.48 -131.10
CA TYR A 14 21.46 39.95 -129.87
C TYR A 14 22.02 41.06 -129.00
N ILE A 15 22.87 41.94 -129.54
CA ILE A 15 23.41 43.08 -128.79
C ILE A 15 22.30 43.92 -128.18
N CYS A 16 21.29 44.30 -128.98
CA CYS A 16 20.17 45.09 -128.49
C CYS A 16 19.41 44.37 -127.35
N SER A 17 19.36 43.04 -127.36
CA SER A 17 18.67 42.24 -126.34
C SER A 17 19.43 42.14 -125.02
N VAL A 18 20.77 42.21 -125.05
CA VAL A 18 21.61 42.11 -123.85
C VAL A 18 21.99 43.45 -123.23
N ILE A 19 21.74 44.58 -123.92
CA ILE A 19 21.92 45.92 -123.30
C ILE A 19 20.93 46.06 -122.14
N PRO A 20 21.38 46.24 -120.88
CA PRO A 20 20.48 46.31 -119.74
C PRO A 20 19.36 47.35 -119.93
N LEU A 21 18.14 46.98 -119.53
CA LEU A 21 16.96 47.85 -119.55
C LEU A 21 17.27 49.21 -118.94
N GLN A 22 17.91 49.21 -117.78
CA GLN A 22 18.18 50.44 -117.03
C GLN A 22 19.12 51.40 -117.79
N ASP A 23 20.15 50.87 -118.46
CA ASP A 23 21.13 51.67 -119.21
C ASP A 23 20.45 52.37 -120.40
N SER A 24 19.66 51.63 -121.18
CA SER A 24 18.95 52.18 -122.35
C SER A 24 17.92 53.24 -121.97
N VAL A 25 17.13 52.98 -120.93
CA VAL A 25 16.14 53.94 -120.42
C VAL A 25 16.87 55.18 -119.89
N GLY A 26 18.00 55.01 -119.20
CA GLY A 26 18.85 56.11 -118.75
C GLY A 26 19.33 57.00 -119.89
N TYR A 27 19.84 56.41 -120.96
CA TYR A 27 20.35 57.15 -122.11
C TYR A 27 19.26 57.95 -122.83
N PHE A 28 18.10 57.36 -123.09
CA PHE A 28 16.98 58.06 -123.74
C PHE A 28 16.40 59.19 -122.88
N LYS A 29 16.45 59.08 -121.55
CA LYS A 29 16.09 60.19 -120.66
C LYS A 29 17.06 61.36 -120.79
N TYR A 30 18.35 61.08 -120.97
CA TYR A 30 19.39 62.11 -121.03
C TYR A 30 19.32 62.94 -122.34
N TYR A 31 18.86 62.32 -123.44
CA TYR A 31 18.72 62.98 -124.75
C TYR A 31 17.26 62.98 -125.26
N PRO A 32 16.33 63.69 -124.59
CA PRO A 32 14.90 63.56 -124.87
C PRO A 32 14.48 64.13 -126.22
N LYS A 33 15.17 65.16 -126.74
CA LYS A 33 14.86 65.76 -128.05
C LYS A 33 15.16 64.81 -129.20
N ASP A 34 16.25 64.04 -129.11
CA ASP A 34 16.61 63.06 -130.12
C ASP A 34 15.80 61.77 -129.96
N PHE A 35 15.50 61.36 -128.71
CA PHE A 35 14.57 60.28 -128.46
C PHE A 35 13.16 60.55 -129.01
N ALA A 36 12.65 61.78 -128.89
CA ALA A 36 11.34 62.15 -129.45
C ALA A 36 11.27 62.04 -130.98
N LYS A 37 12.41 62.07 -131.69
CA LYS A 37 12.47 61.80 -133.14
C LYS A 37 12.41 60.31 -133.45
N VAL A 38 12.95 59.47 -132.55
CA VAL A 38 12.92 58.00 -132.64
C VAL A 38 11.55 57.45 -132.27
N MET A 39 10.92 58.00 -131.24
CA MET A 39 9.61 57.57 -130.75
C MET A 39 8.74 58.78 -130.34
N PRO A 40 8.09 59.46 -131.31
CA PRO A 40 7.28 60.65 -131.04
C PRO A 40 6.12 60.36 -130.07
N GLY A 41 5.89 61.28 -129.13
CA GLY A 41 4.77 61.21 -128.19
C GLY A 41 4.99 60.33 -126.94
N PHE A 42 6.10 59.59 -126.84
CA PHE A 42 6.42 58.75 -125.68
C PHE A 42 7.57 59.31 -124.84
N ARG A 43 7.58 59.03 -123.53
CA ARG A 43 8.68 59.38 -122.62
C ARG A 43 9.58 58.18 -122.39
N ALA A 44 10.90 58.37 -122.34
CA ALA A 44 11.85 57.27 -122.10
C ALA A 44 11.51 56.40 -120.87
N THR A 45 10.98 56.99 -119.79
CA THR A 45 10.55 56.28 -118.56
C THR A 45 9.42 55.27 -118.75
N SER A 46 8.66 55.32 -119.85
CA SER A 46 7.54 54.39 -120.05
C SER A 46 7.99 53.00 -120.52
N LEU A 47 9.26 52.84 -120.90
CA LEU A 47 9.83 51.56 -121.32
C LEU A 47 10.15 50.72 -120.07
N LYS A 48 9.35 49.68 -119.79
CA LYS A 48 9.44 48.84 -118.58
C LYS A 48 9.93 47.41 -118.82
N SER A 49 10.01 46.97 -120.07
CA SER A 49 10.48 45.63 -120.41
C SER A 49 11.69 45.66 -121.33
N GLN A 50 12.55 44.66 -121.13
CA GLN A 50 13.76 44.42 -121.92
C GLN A 50 13.44 44.24 -123.42
N GLU A 51 12.33 43.56 -123.73
CA GLU A 51 11.86 43.31 -125.10
C GLU A 51 11.47 44.60 -125.84
N GLN A 52 10.81 45.54 -125.15
CA GLN A 52 10.42 46.81 -125.76
C GLN A 52 11.64 47.66 -126.13
N VAL A 53 12.61 47.75 -125.22
CA VAL A 53 13.83 48.52 -125.42
C VAL A 53 14.68 47.95 -126.54
N SER A 54 14.94 46.64 -126.50
CA SER A 54 15.72 45.95 -127.52
C SER A 54 15.11 46.12 -128.92
N GLY A 55 13.77 46.05 -129.03
CA GLY A 55 13.06 46.30 -130.29
C GLY A 55 13.22 47.72 -130.84
N ILE A 56 13.20 48.75 -129.97
CA ILE A 56 13.36 50.15 -130.37
C ILE A 56 14.78 50.40 -130.88
N LEU A 57 15.79 49.90 -130.15
CA LEU A 57 17.20 50.01 -130.52
C LEU A 57 17.46 49.38 -131.89
N PHE A 58 16.96 48.16 -132.10
CA PHE A 58 17.17 47.44 -133.35
C PHE A 58 16.51 48.10 -134.57
N ARG A 59 15.26 48.58 -134.43
CA ARG A 59 14.51 49.18 -135.55
C ARG A 59 15.07 50.53 -135.99
N ASN A 60 15.59 51.31 -135.06
CA ASN A 60 16.09 52.66 -135.34
C ASN A 60 17.62 52.74 -135.43
N ARG A 61 18.31 51.59 -135.52
CA ARG A 61 19.77 51.47 -135.52
C ARG A 61 20.49 52.36 -136.54
N ASN A 62 19.87 52.63 -137.70
CA ASN A 62 20.48 53.47 -138.75
C ASN A 62 20.39 54.98 -138.44
N GLN A 63 19.62 55.39 -137.42
CA GLN A 63 19.64 56.77 -136.97
C GLN A 63 20.90 57.01 -136.13
N HIS A 64 21.62 58.10 -136.43
CA HIS A 64 22.90 58.42 -135.78
C HIS A 64 22.82 58.40 -134.23
N PHE A 65 21.71 58.85 -133.66
CA PHE A 65 21.48 58.86 -132.21
C PHE A 65 21.49 57.44 -131.61
N ILE A 66 20.86 56.47 -132.27
CA ILE A 66 20.74 55.10 -131.77
C ILE A 66 21.97 54.26 -132.11
N SER A 67 22.51 54.41 -133.33
CA SER A 67 23.78 53.75 -133.69
C SER A 67 24.88 54.15 -132.74
N SER A 68 25.10 55.45 -132.49
CA SER A 68 26.15 55.92 -131.58
C SER A 68 26.01 55.32 -130.17
N PHE A 69 24.79 55.13 -129.67
CA PHE A 69 24.54 54.50 -128.38
C PHE A 69 24.94 53.03 -128.36
N ILE A 70 24.48 52.27 -129.35
CA ILE A 70 24.78 50.83 -129.45
C ILE A 70 26.29 50.62 -129.63
N GLU A 71 26.92 51.40 -130.50
CA GLU A 71 28.35 51.35 -130.76
C GLU A 71 29.18 51.62 -129.50
N LYS A 72 28.76 52.59 -128.67
CA LYS A 72 29.41 52.88 -127.38
C LYS A 72 29.30 51.71 -126.40
N HIS A 73 28.14 51.08 -126.34
CA HIS A 73 27.94 49.92 -125.47
C HIS A 73 28.78 48.73 -125.89
N ILE A 74 28.81 48.43 -127.19
CA ILE A 74 29.68 47.38 -127.73
C ILE A 74 31.12 47.69 -127.35
N SER A 75 31.61 48.90 -127.65
CA SER A 75 33.00 49.26 -127.36
C SER A 75 33.32 49.13 -125.87
N ARG A 76 32.46 49.65 -124.99
CA ARG A 76 32.65 49.55 -123.53
C ARG A 76 32.74 48.09 -123.07
N TRP A 77 31.84 47.23 -123.55
CA TRP A 77 31.85 45.83 -123.14
C TRP A 77 33.08 45.08 -123.66
N LEU A 78 33.50 45.35 -124.89
CA LEU A 78 34.74 44.77 -125.41
C LEU A 78 35.95 45.21 -124.59
N ASP A 79 36.00 46.48 -124.19
CA ASP A 79 37.06 47.03 -123.34
C ASP A 79 37.03 46.40 -121.93
N GLU A 80 35.86 46.30 -121.29
CA GLU A 80 35.69 45.70 -119.96
C GLU A 80 36.06 44.21 -119.95
N ILE A 81 35.60 43.46 -120.95
CA ILE A 81 35.90 42.03 -121.07
C ILE A 81 37.37 41.83 -121.42
N GLY A 82 37.92 42.65 -122.33
CA GLY A 82 39.33 42.62 -122.68
C GLY A 82 40.22 42.92 -121.47
N ALA A 83 39.87 43.93 -120.67
CA ALA A 83 40.57 44.26 -119.43
C ALA A 83 40.53 43.10 -118.43
N ALA A 84 39.36 42.50 -118.20
CA ALA A 84 39.21 41.38 -117.26
C ALA A 84 39.93 40.09 -117.73
N ILE A 85 40.05 39.87 -119.04
CA ILE A 85 40.87 38.78 -119.59
C ILE A 85 42.35 39.10 -119.44
N ASN A 86 42.77 40.33 -119.75
CA ASN A 86 44.16 40.76 -119.64
C ASN A 86 44.66 40.74 -118.20
N GLU A 87 43.87 41.23 -117.25
CA GLU A 87 44.18 41.18 -115.81
C GLU A 87 44.51 39.75 -115.37
N LYS A 88 43.64 38.78 -115.70
CA LYS A 88 43.89 37.37 -115.38
C LYS A 88 45.09 36.78 -116.12
N THR A 89 45.34 37.23 -117.34
CA THR A 89 46.50 36.78 -118.12
C THR A 89 47.81 37.35 -117.54
N GLU A 90 47.80 38.60 -117.06
CA GLU A 90 48.90 39.24 -116.34
C GLU A 90 49.15 38.59 -114.97
N GLU A 91 48.09 38.09 -114.32
CA GLU A 91 48.17 37.27 -113.10
C GLU A 91 48.73 35.84 -113.34
N GLY A 92 49.09 35.52 -114.58
CA GLY A 92 49.78 34.27 -114.95
C GLY A 92 48.86 33.17 -115.46
N GLU A 93 47.57 33.43 -115.67
CA GLU A 93 46.67 32.46 -116.27
C GLU A 93 46.88 32.30 -117.77
N SER A 94 46.71 31.07 -118.27
CA SER A 94 46.60 30.84 -119.71
C SER A 94 45.38 31.58 -120.28
N LYS A 95 45.49 32.06 -121.53
CA LYS A 95 44.40 32.79 -122.20
C LYS A 95 43.08 32.02 -122.18
N GLU A 96 43.10 30.70 -122.33
CA GLU A 96 41.92 29.83 -122.29
C GLU A 96 41.24 29.82 -120.90
N SER A 97 42.01 29.82 -119.82
CA SER A 97 41.50 29.89 -118.44
C SER A 97 40.88 31.25 -118.14
N ALA A 98 41.58 32.33 -118.51
CA ALA A 98 41.06 33.69 -118.37
C ALA A 98 39.73 33.85 -119.10
N LEU A 99 39.61 33.29 -120.31
CA LEU A 99 38.36 33.23 -121.08
C LEU A 99 37.27 32.43 -120.34
N LEU A 100 37.57 31.22 -119.87
CA LEU A 100 36.60 30.36 -119.18
C LEU A 100 36.10 30.91 -117.85
N GLN A 101 36.89 31.76 -117.19
CA GLN A 101 36.46 32.37 -115.94
C GLN A 101 35.73 33.70 -116.13
N THR A 102 35.99 34.42 -117.22
CA THR A 102 35.43 35.77 -117.42
C THR A 102 34.18 35.73 -118.30
N LEU A 103 34.19 34.94 -119.36
CA LEU A 103 33.07 34.88 -120.31
C LEU A 103 31.75 34.31 -119.75
N PRO A 104 31.71 33.39 -118.76
CA PRO A 104 30.43 32.96 -118.16
C PRO A 104 29.66 34.05 -117.45
N HIS A 105 30.33 35.15 -117.14
CA HIS A 105 29.77 36.28 -116.40
C HIS A 105 29.65 37.52 -117.27
N CYS A 106 29.91 37.44 -118.58
CA CYS A 106 29.90 38.57 -119.49
C CYS A 106 28.58 38.71 -120.26
N PHE A 107 28.39 39.86 -120.91
CA PHE A 107 27.17 40.15 -121.70
C PHE A 107 27.07 39.36 -123.01
N PHE A 108 28.18 38.73 -123.44
CA PHE A 108 28.22 37.88 -124.64
C PHE A 108 28.06 36.39 -124.30
N VAL A 109 27.77 36.02 -123.05
CA VAL A 109 27.74 34.62 -122.56
C VAL A 109 26.95 33.65 -123.46
N ASP A 110 25.87 34.14 -124.07
CA ASP A 110 24.99 33.34 -124.95
C ASP A 110 25.34 33.46 -126.45
N ASN A 111 26.30 34.30 -126.81
CA ASN A 111 26.83 34.45 -128.17
C ASN A 111 28.31 34.87 -128.17
N ILE A 112 29.18 33.97 -127.70
CA ILE A 112 30.62 34.17 -127.59
C ILE A 112 31.29 34.35 -128.96
N GLY A 113 30.76 33.71 -130.00
CA GLY A 113 31.26 33.88 -131.38
C GLY A 113 31.19 35.34 -131.85
N LEU A 114 30.15 36.07 -131.45
CA LEU A 114 30.03 37.50 -131.75
C LEU A 114 31.08 38.35 -131.04
N TYR A 115 31.44 38.02 -129.80
CA TYR A 115 32.50 38.72 -129.07
C TYR A 115 33.82 38.68 -129.87
N PHE A 116 34.27 37.50 -130.26
CA PHE A 116 35.54 37.34 -130.97
C PHE A 116 35.53 37.99 -132.35
N LYS A 117 34.40 37.87 -133.07
CA LYS A 117 34.18 38.55 -134.35
C LYS A 117 34.38 40.07 -134.23
N LEU A 118 33.87 40.69 -133.17
CA LEU A 118 33.97 42.13 -132.96
C LEU A 118 35.36 42.58 -132.51
N THR A 119 36.11 41.71 -131.83
CA THR A 119 37.52 41.96 -131.49
C THR A 119 38.48 41.71 -132.65
N GLY A 120 37.99 41.16 -133.78
CA GLY A 120 38.82 40.81 -134.94
C GLY A 120 39.70 39.57 -134.73
N GLU A 121 39.41 38.76 -133.71
CA GLU A 121 40.12 37.51 -133.45
C GLU A 121 39.39 36.35 -134.16
N GLU A 122 40.07 35.65 -135.08
CA GLU A 122 39.52 34.50 -135.77
C GLU A 122 39.90 33.20 -135.05
N TYR A 123 38.88 32.45 -134.59
CA TYR A 123 39.04 31.12 -134.00
C TYR A 123 38.27 30.08 -134.82
N THR A 124 38.70 28.81 -134.71
CA THR A 124 38.02 27.69 -135.36
C THR A 124 36.63 27.48 -134.75
N GLY A 125 35.66 27.10 -135.59
CA GLY A 125 34.27 26.88 -135.13
C GLY A 125 34.15 25.79 -134.04
N GLU A 126 35.06 24.83 -134.03
CA GLU A 126 35.14 23.77 -133.02
C GLU A 126 35.57 24.33 -131.65
N PHE A 127 36.58 25.21 -131.63
CA PHE A 127 37.04 25.86 -130.39
C PHE A 127 35.95 26.75 -129.79
N LEU A 128 35.29 27.56 -130.62
CA LEU A 128 34.19 28.43 -130.15
C LEU A 128 33.02 27.62 -129.58
N SER A 129 32.71 26.46 -130.18
CA SER A 129 31.64 25.58 -129.70
C SER A 129 31.98 24.95 -128.36
N MET A 130 33.23 24.47 -128.20
CA MET A 130 33.72 23.90 -126.95
C MET A 130 33.76 24.95 -125.82
N LEU A 131 34.24 26.15 -126.13
CA LEU A 131 34.33 27.25 -125.18
C LEU A 131 32.94 27.68 -124.70
N SER A 132 31.99 27.85 -125.63
CA SER A 132 30.60 28.20 -125.31
C SER A 132 29.92 27.13 -124.44
N ALA A 133 30.15 25.83 -124.72
CA ALA A 133 29.61 24.74 -123.91
C ALA A 133 30.19 24.71 -122.49
N SER A 134 31.50 24.96 -122.36
CA SER A 134 32.22 24.98 -121.09
C SER A 134 31.77 26.15 -120.21
N ILE A 135 31.58 27.32 -120.82
CA ILE A 135 31.05 28.51 -120.17
C ILE A 135 29.66 28.25 -119.57
N ARG A 136 28.77 27.61 -120.33
CA ARG A 136 27.43 27.27 -119.86
C ARG A 136 27.47 26.30 -118.66
N PHE A 137 28.34 25.30 -118.69
CA PHE A 137 28.48 24.34 -117.59
C PHE A 137 28.90 25.00 -116.27
N ILE A 138 29.85 25.94 -116.32
CA ILE A 138 30.34 26.67 -115.14
C ILE A 138 29.20 27.49 -114.50
N LYS A 139 28.38 28.16 -115.33
CA LYS A 139 27.21 28.92 -114.85
C LYS A 139 26.25 28.03 -114.07
N ASP A 140 25.91 26.85 -114.61
CA ASP A 140 24.95 25.93 -114.00
C ASP A 140 25.47 25.35 -112.67
N ALA A 141 26.75 24.96 -112.62
CA ALA A 141 27.37 24.38 -111.43
C ALA A 141 27.37 25.32 -110.20
N ASN A 142 27.63 26.61 -110.42
CA ASN A 142 27.61 27.61 -109.34
C ASN A 142 26.23 27.75 -108.70
N THR A 143 25.16 27.65 -109.49
CA THR A 143 23.79 27.71 -108.97
C THR A 143 23.46 26.55 -108.01
N GLU A 144 23.98 25.35 -108.24
CA GLU A 144 23.69 24.18 -107.39
C GLU A 144 24.49 24.20 -106.06
N CYS A 145 25.69 24.77 -106.09
CA CYS A 145 26.53 24.92 -104.89
C CYS A 145 25.84 25.81 -103.82
N GLU A 146 25.25 26.93 -104.23
CA GLU A 146 24.50 27.80 -103.31
C GLU A 146 23.29 27.10 -102.70
N ARG A 147 22.63 26.25 -103.48
CA ARG A 147 21.44 25.51 -103.04
C ARG A 147 21.75 24.47 -101.96
N THR A 148 22.89 23.80 -102.06
CA THR A 148 23.32 22.77 -101.09
C THR A 148 23.79 23.38 -99.78
N LYS A 149 24.50 24.52 -99.83
CA LYS A 149 24.93 25.27 -98.64
C LYS A 149 23.75 25.67 -97.74
N SER A 150 22.69 26.21 -98.34
CA SER A 150 21.47 26.58 -97.60
C SER A 150 20.79 25.39 -96.89
N LYS A 151 20.82 24.19 -97.49
CA LYS A 151 20.30 22.96 -96.86
C LYS A 151 21.15 22.49 -95.67
N LEU A 152 22.46 22.72 -95.70
CA LEU A 152 23.35 22.32 -94.61
C LEU A 152 23.14 23.21 -93.37
N ASP A 153 23.00 24.53 -93.56
CA ASP A 153 22.76 25.46 -92.46
C ASP A 153 21.44 25.17 -91.74
N THR A 154 20.39 24.86 -92.51
CA THR A 154 19.08 24.47 -91.95
C THR A 154 19.15 23.17 -91.15
N LYS A 155 19.90 22.17 -91.61
CA LYS A 155 20.07 20.93 -90.83
C LYS A 155 20.94 21.10 -89.59
N THR A 156 21.96 21.94 -89.65
CA THR A 156 22.86 22.21 -88.52
C THR A 156 22.10 22.86 -87.36
N THR A 157 21.24 23.84 -87.65
CA THR A 157 20.39 24.47 -86.63
C THR A 157 19.40 23.51 -85.98
N GLU A 158 18.88 22.52 -86.72
CA GLU A 158 17.96 21.52 -86.20
C GLU A 158 18.63 20.52 -85.24
N VAL A 159 19.89 20.13 -85.51
CA VAL A 159 20.68 19.26 -84.62
C VAL A 159 20.92 19.95 -83.27
N SER A 160 21.38 21.20 -83.27
CA SER A 160 21.64 21.94 -82.03
C SER A 160 20.37 22.09 -81.18
N ARG A 161 19.20 22.23 -81.81
CA ARG A 161 17.91 22.28 -81.11
C ARG A 161 17.59 20.95 -80.40
N LEU A 162 17.80 19.83 -81.08
CA LEU A 162 17.52 18.49 -80.53
C LEU A 162 18.47 18.12 -79.39
N GLU A 163 19.75 18.52 -79.47
CA GLU A 163 20.72 18.30 -78.40
C GLU A 163 20.32 19.02 -77.10
N ALA A 164 19.90 20.28 -77.20
CA ALA A 164 19.41 21.04 -76.05
C ALA A 164 18.14 20.44 -75.43
N GLU A 165 17.25 19.88 -76.25
CA GLU A 165 16.03 19.21 -75.79
C GLU A 165 16.33 17.90 -75.07
N LEU A 166 17.30 17.12 -75.58
CA LEU A 166 17.76 15.89 -74.95
C LEU A 166 18.38 16.14 -73.57
N GLU A 167 19.25 17.15 -73.46
CA GLU A 167 19.87 17.53 -72.18
C GLU A 167 18.80 17.93 -71.16
N ARG A 168 17.80 18.71 -71.58
CA ARG A 168 16.67 19.08 -70.70
C ARG A 168 15.93 17.86 -70.17
N VAL A 169 15.58 16.91 -71.04
CA VAL A 169 14.86 15.68 -70.65
C VAL A 169 15.68 14.83 -69.69
N GLN A 170 17.00 14.69 -69.92
CA GLN A 170 17.88 13.94 -69.02
C GLN A 170 17.94 14.55 -67.62
N THR A 171 18.02 15.89 -67.51
CA THR A 171 18.03 16.56 -66.20
C THR A 171 16.70 16.38 -65.46
N GLU A 172 15.56 16.43 -66.17
CA GLU A 172 14.24 16.19 -65.58
C GLU A 172 14.08 14.74 -65.09
N GLN A 173 14.55 13.77 -65.89
CA GLN A 173 14.51 12.36 -65.53
C GLN A 173 15.34 12.07 -64.27
N SER A 174 16.55 12.64 -64.17
CA SER A 174 17.41 12.49 -62.99
C SER A 174 16.74 13.06 -61.73
N LYS A 175 16.14 14.25 -61.84
CA LYS A 175 15.40 14.88 -60.72
C LYS A 175 14.21 14.03 -60.28
N MET A 176 13.48 13.43 -61.21
CA MET A 176 12.34 12.57 -60.91
C MET A 176 12.77 11.28 -60.22
N SER A 177 13.87 10.67 -60.68
CA SER A 177 14.43 9.46 -60.08
C SER A 177 14.85 9.68 -58.63
N GLN A 178 15.51 10.81 -58.34
CA GLN A 178 15.88 11.17 -56.98
C GLN A 178 14.65 11.31 -56.06
N LYS A 179 13.63 12.07 -56.50
CA LYS A 179 12.38 12.23 -55.74
C LYS A 179 11.68 10.90 -55.46
N LEU A 180 11.72 9.97 -56.43
CA LEU A 180 11.11 8.65 -56.25
C LEU A 180 11.84 7.84 -55.17
N SER A 181 13.18 7.90 -55.13
CA SER A 181 13.99 7.26 -54.09
C SER A 181 13.66 7.81 -52.70
N GLU A 182 13.60 9.14 -52.55
CA GLU A 182 13.26 9.81 -51.27
C GLU A 182 11.88 9.37 -50.77
N ARG A 183 10.88 9.30 -51.67
CA ARG A 183 9.53 8.83 -51.31
C ARG A 183 9.50 7.35 -50.90
N LEU A 184 10.32 6.50 -51.51
CA LEU A 184 10.42 5.09 -51.12
C LEU A 184 10.97 4.92 -49.71
N ASP A 185 11.96 5.72 -49.32
CA ASP A 185 12.53 5.67 -47.97
C ASP A 185 11.58 6.26 -46.92
N GLU A 186 10.81 7.29 -47.28
CA GLU A 186 9.73 7.82 -46.45
C GLU A 186 8.64 6.75 -46.20
N ILE A 187 8.21 6.04 -47.25
CA ILE A 187 7.25 4.93 -47.13
C ILE A 187 7.78 3.81 -46.23
N LYS A 188 9.06 3.43 -46.33
CA LYS A 188 9.66 2.43 -45.45
C LYS A 188 9.62 2.87 -43.98
N THR A 189 9.91 4.14 -43.73
CA THR A 189 9.90 4.72 -42.37
C THR A 189 8.49 4.71 -41.80
N LEU A 190 7.50 5.19 -42.57
CA LEU A 190 6.09 5.19 -42.17
C LEU A 190 5.57 3.78 -41.87
N LYS A 191 5.95 2.76 -42.66
CA LYS A 191 5.58 1.36 -42.40
C LYS A 191 6.13 0.85 -41.06
N ARG A 192 7.36 1.20 -40.70
CA ARG A 192 7.94 0.83 -39.39
C ARG A 192 7.19 1.50 -38.26
N THR A 193 6.98 2.81 -38.35
CA THR A 193 6.22 3.57 -37.34
C THR A 193 4.81 3.02 -37.14
N ASN A 194 4.12 2.64 -38.22
CA ASN A 194 2.78 2.07 -38.12
C ASN A 194 2.77 0.71 -37.42
N ALA A 195 3.78 -0.14 -37.65
CA ALA A 195 3.92 -1.42 -36.95
C ALA A 195 4.18 -1.23 -35.45
N ASP A 196 5.02 -0.25 -35.07
CA ASP A 196 5.27 0.09 -33.67
C ASP A 196 4.01 0.64 -32.98
N LEU A 197 3.20 1.42 -33.70
CA LEU A 197 1.96 1.99 -33.20
C LEU A 197 0.91 0.91 -32.92
N GLU A 198 0.78 -0.08 -33.79
CA GLU A 198 -0.08 -1.25 -33.55
C GLU A 198 0.40 -2.09 -32.37
N LYS A 199 1.72 -2.27 -32.22
CA LYS A 199 2.28 -2.94 -31.03
C LYS A 199 1.94 -2.18 -29.74
N SER A 200 2.08 -0.85 -29.76
CA SER A 200 1.74 0.02 -28.63
C SER A 200 0.25 -0.07 -28.26
N LYS A 201 -0.66 -0.07 -29.25
CA LYS A 201 -2.10 -0.29 -29.03
C LYS A 201 -2.39 -1.63 -28.33
N GLY A 202 -1.71 -2.70 -28.74
CA GLY A 202 -1.84 -4.01 -28.10
C GLY A 202 -1.44 -3.98 -26.62
N VAL A 203 -0.35 -3.29 -26.29
CA VAL A 203 0.10 -3.10 -24.90
C VAL A 203 -0.90 -2.27 -24.10
N ILE A 204 -1.44 -1.20 -24.68
CA ILE A 204 -2.45 -0.35 -24.03
C ILE A 204 -3.70 -1.17 -23.68
N ALA A 205 -4.23 -1.96 -24.61
CA ALA A 205 -5.39 -2.82 -24.36
C ALA A 205 -5.12 -3.83 -23.22
N SER A 206 -3.92 -4.42 -23.17
CA SER A 206 -3.51 -5.32 -22.07
C SER A 206 -3.45 -4.61 -20.71
N HIS A 207 -2.94 -3.37 -20.68
CA HIS A 207 -2.91 -2.57 -19.45
C HIS A 207 -4.30 -2.15 -19.00
N GLU A 208 -5.19 -1.78 -19.92
CA GLU A 208 -6.59 -1.44 -19.61
C GLU A 208 -7.32 -2.62 -18.96
N GLN A 209 -7.15 -3.82 -19.50
CA GLN A 209 -7.70 -5.05 -18.90
C GLN A 209 -7.14 -5.28 -17.47
N THR A 210 -5.84 -5.07 -17.29
CA THR A 210 -5.18 -5.23 -15.99
C THR A 210 -5.72 -4.22 -14.96
N ILE A 211 -5.85 -2.95 -15.35
CA ILE A 211 -6.42 -1.88 -14.51
C ILE A 211 -7.86 -2.22 -14.13
N GLY A 212 -8.67 -2.75 -15.05
CA GLY A 212 -10.02 -3.21 -14.76
C GLY A 212 -10.04 -4.28 -13.66
N SER A 213 -9.19 -5.31 -13.78
CA SER A 213 -9.08 -6.38 -12.78
C SER A 213 -8.61 -5.88 -11.40
N LEU A 214 -7.68 -4.92 -11.37
CA LEU A 214 -7.17 -4.35 -10.12
C LEU A 214 -8.21 -3.46 -9.45
N LYS A 215 -9.00 -2.69 -10.21
CA LYS A 215 -10.12 -1.90 -9.69
C LYS A 215 -11.16 -2.79 -9.02
N GLN A 216 -11.52 -3.91 -9.64
CA GLN A 216 -12.46 -4.86 -9.06
C GLN A 216 -11.93 -5.42 -7.73
N LYS A 217 -10.67 -5.88 -7.69
CA LYS A 217 -10.04 -6.37 -6.45
C LYS A 217 -9.96 -5.30 -5.37
N ALA A 218 -9.73 -4.04 -5.74
CA ALA A 218 -9.72 -2.93 -4.79
C ALA A 218 -11.10 -2.70 -4.18
N GLN A 219 -12.17 -2.78 -4.98
CA GLN A 219 -13.54 -2.65 -4.50
C GLN A 219 -13.92 -3.80 -3.55
N GLU A 220 -13.62 -5.04 -3.93
CA GLU A 220 -13.88 -6.23 -3.08
C GLU A 220 -13.18 -6.11 -1.72
N ARG A 221 -11.95 -5.58 -1.70
CA ARG A 221 -11.20 -5.33 -0.46
C ARG A 221 -11.82 -4.22 0.39
N GLU A 222 -12.29 -3.13 -0.23
CA GLU A 222 -12.95 -2.05 0.51
C GLU A 222 -14.24 -2.54 1.17
N ASP A 223 -15.06 -3.31 0.44
CA ASP A 223 -16.29 -3.90 0.97
C ASP A 223 -16.00 -4.82 2.16
N TYR A 224 -14.94 -5.64 2.06
CA TYR A 224 -14.49 -6.50 3.16
C TYR A 224 -13.99 -5.70 4.37
N ILE A 225 -13.25 -4.60 4.16
CA ILE A 225 -12.81 -3.70 5.23
C ILE A 225 -14.02 -3.08 5.94
N GLN A 226 -15.07 -2.69 5.22
CA GLN A 226 -16.28 -2.15 5.82
C GLN A 226 -17.01 -3.19 6.67
N GLN A 227 -17.11 -4.44 6.20
CA GLN A 227 -17.66 -5.55 6.98
C GLN A 227 -16.88 -5.80 8.27
N LEU A 228 -15.55 -5.82 8.19
CA LEU A 228 -14.69 -5.97 9.37
C LEU A 228 -14.86 -4.82 10.36
N LYS A 229 -14.93 -3.56 9.89
CA LYS A 229 -15.18 -2.40 10.75
C LYS A 229 -16.53 -2.50 11.48
N ALA A 230 -17.58 -2.96 10.79
CA ALA A 230 -18.88 -3.18 11.40
C ALA A 230 -18.83 -4.26 12.49
N ALA A 231 -18.20 -5.41 12.21
CA ALA A 231 -18.03 -6.50 13.17
C ALA A 231 -17.22 -6.05 14.41
N LEU A 232 -16.14 -5.28 14.20
CA LEU A 232 -15.28 -4.77 15.27
C LEU A 232 -16.02 -3.76 16.17
N SER A 233 -16.91 -2.95 15.59
CA SER A 233 -17.79 -2.04 16.34
C SER A 233 -18.77 -2.81 17.24
N VAL A 234 -19.36 -3.90 16.73
CA VAL A 234 -20.26 -4.77 17.52
C VAL A 234 -19.49 -5.42 18.67
N ALA A 235 -18.35 -6.05 18.39
CA ALA A 235 -17.52 -6.70 19.41
C ALA A 235 -17.07 -5.72 20.51
N ARG A 236 -16.72 -4.47 20.17
CA ARG A 236 -16.38 -3.44 21.17
C ARG A 236 -17.55 -3.09 22.08
N LYS A 237 -18.77 -3.01 21.55
CA LYS A 237 -19.97 -2.75 22.36
C LYS A 237 -20.25 -3.91 23.32
N GLU A 238 -20.12 -5.15 22.84
CA GLU A 238 -20.26 -6.36 23.67
C GLU A 238 -19.20 -6.41 24.78
N GLN A 239 -17.94 -6.11 24.46
CA GLN A 239 -16.86 -6.03 25.45
C GLN A 239 -17.19 -5.00 26.54
N GLN A 240 -17.59 -3.78 26.16
CA GLN A 240 -17.95 -2.74 27.13
C GLN A 240 -19.14 -3.14 28.01
N GLN A 241 -20.13 -3.86 27.46
CA GLN A 241 -21.25 -4.38 28.23
C GLN A 241 -20.79 -5.46 29.22
N LEU A 242 -19.90 -6.37 28.80
CA LEU A 242 -19.37 -7.43 29.64
C LEU A 242 -18.51 -6.86 30.78
N GLU A 243 -17.64 -5.89 30.49
CA GLU A 243 -16.84 -5.19 31.50
C GLU A 243 -17.71 -4.51 32.56
N LYS A 244 -18.81 -3.87 32.14
CA LYS A 244 -19.78 -3.29 33.09
C LYS A 244 -20.41 -4.36 33.97
N LYS A 245 -20.83 -5.49 33.42
CA LYS A 245 -21.40 -6.62 34.18
C LYS A 245 -20.39 -7.17 35.20
N ILE A 246 -19.15 -7.39 34.79
CA ILE A 246 -18.09 -7.89 35.67
C ILE A 246 -17.83 -6.92 36.83
N ARG A 247 -17.74 -5.61 36.56
CA ARG A 247 -17.54 -4.61 37.64
C ARG A 247 -18.69 -4.60 38.65
N VAL A 248 -19.94 -4.71 38.19
CA VAL A 248 -21.10 -4.79 39.07
C VAL A 248 -21.06 -6.06 39.93
N GLU A 249 -20.72 -7.21 39.33
CA GLU A 249 -20.64 -8.47 40.06
C GLU A 249 -19.50 -8.47 41.10
N ILE A 250 -18.32 -7.92 40.77
CA ILE A 250 -17.21 -7.77 41.72
C ILE A 250 -17.62 -6.88 42.89
N ALA A 251 -18.27 -5.74 42.64
CA ALA A 251 -18.73 -4.85 43.71
C ALA A 251 -19.75 -5.56 44.62
N LYS A 252 -20.69 -6.32 44.03
CA LYS A 252 -21.66 -7.12 44.78
C LYS A 252 -21.00 -8.22 45.62
N GLN A 253 -19.98 -8.90 45.08
CA GLN A 253 -19.21 -9.90 45.82
C GLN A 253 -18.45 -9.25 46.98
N GLN A 254 -17.80 -8.11 46.77
CA GLN A 254 -17.10 -7.38 47.82
C GLN A 254 -18.03 -6.93 48.95
N GLU A 255 -19.23 -6.45 48.61
CA GLU A 255 -20.24 -6.06 49.60
C GLU A 255 -20.78 -7.27 50.38
N THR A 256 -20.97 -8.40 49.70
CA THR A 256 -21.40 -9.66 50.33
C THR A 256 -20.32 -10.23 51.26
N GLU A 257 -19.06 -10.17 50.84
CA GLU A 257 -17.92 -10.64 51.63
C GLU A 257 -17.71 -9.78 52.87
N LYS A 258 -17.82 -8.45 52.71
CA LYS A 258 -17.77 -7.51 53.85
C LYS A 258 -18.90 -7.77 54.84
N TYR A 259 -20.12 -7.99 54.35
CA TYR A 259 -21.25 -8.36 55.20
C TYR A 259 -21.01 -9.69 55.94
N ARG A 260 -20.50 -10.72 55.26
CA ARG A 260 -20.14 -12.00 55.89
C ARG A 260 -19.08 -11.84 56.97
N GLN A 261 -18.03 -11.06 56.72
CA GLN A 261 -16.98 -10.77 57.70
C GLN A 261 -17.54 -10.04 58.91
N ASP A 262 -18.41 -9.04 58.70
CA ASP A 262 -19.07 -8.30 59.79
C ASP A 262 -19.99 -9.22 60.64
N THR A 263 -20.62 -10.22 60.03
CA THR A 263 -21.43 -11.22 60.75
C THR A 263 -20.57 -12.25 61.49
N ALA A 264 -19.48 -12.74 60.88
CA ALA A 264 -18.61 -13.78 61.47
C ALA A 264 -17.89 -13.30 62.75
N GLN A 265 -17.68 -12.00 62.89
CA GLN A 265 -17.09 -11.39 64.09
C GLN A 265 -18.05 -11.33 65.29
N LYS A 266 -19.32 -11.69 65.13
CA LYS A 266 -20.31 -11.65 66.21
C LYS A 266 -20.62 -13.05 66.73
N PRO A 267 -20.48 -13.30 68.04
CA PRO A 267 -20.86 -14.59 68.63
C PRO A 267 -22.34 -14.90 68.41
N LYS A 268 -22.64 -16.19 68.24
CA LYS A 268 -24.01 -16.73 68.19
C LYS A 268 -24.31 -17.52 69.45
N CYS A 269 -25.55 -17.49 69.90
CA CYS A 269 -26.04 -18.32 70.99
C CYS A 269 -27.45 -18.84 70.70
N PRO A 270 -27.85 -19.98 71.31
CA PRO A 270 -29.22 -20.43 71.35
C PRO A 270 -30.18 -19.32 71.73
N LYS A 271 -31.31 -19.23 71.02
CA LYS A 271 -32.43 -18.36 71.37
C LYS A 271 -33.08 -18.81 72.68
N ASP A 272 -33.17 -20.13 72.87
CA ASP A 272 -33.55 -20.77 74.11
C ASP A 272 -32.37 -21.58 74.65
N LEU A 273 -31.75 -21.08 75.72
CA LEU A 273 -30.59 -21.72 76.33
C LEU A 273 -30.97 -22.93 77.18
N ASP A 274 -32.21 -22.98 77.68
CA ASP A 274 -32.69 -24.11 78.47
C ASP A 274 -33.01 -25.30 77.56
N GLU A 275 -33.58 -25.06 76.37
CA GLU A 275 -33.71 -26.08 75.33
C GLU A 275 -32.34 -26.68 74.96
N PHE A 276 -31.33 -25.83 74.73
CA PHE A 276 -29.96 -26.30 74.48
C PHE A 276 -29.44 -27.18 75.62
N ARG A 277 -29.64 -26.77 76.88
CA ARG A 277 -29.20 -27.53 78.06
C ARG A 277 -29.86 -28.89 78.12
N ASP A 278 -31.15 -28.99 77.82
CA ASP A 278 -31.89 -30.24 77.90
C ASP A 278 -31.41 -31.23 76.84
N TYR A 279 -31.31 -30.79 75.58
CA TYR A 279 -30.75 -31.62 74.51
C TYR A 279 -29.30 -32.04 74.78
N LEU A 280 -28.47 -31.12 75.29
CA LEU A 280 -27.10 -31.47 75.68
C LEU A 280 -27.09 -32.52 76.79
N GLY A 281 -28.04 -32.45 77.73
CA GLY A 281 -28.22 -33.44 78.78
C GLY A 281 -28.53 -34.83 78.23
N TYR A 282 -29.48 -34.95 77.30
CA TYR A 282 -29.79 -36.24 76.66
C TYR A 282 -28.58 -36.85 75.96
N ASN A 283 -27.78 -36.02 75.28
CA ASN A 283 -26.52 -36.45 74.66
C ASN A 283 -25.49 -36.94 75.70
N PHE A 284 -25.41 -36.29 76.86
CA PHE A 284 -24.52 -36.70 77.96
C PHE A 284 -24.96 -38.02 78.59
N GLU A 285 -26.25 -38.20 78.84
CA GLU A 285 -26.80 -39.45 79.36
C GLU A 285 -26.56 -40.60 78.38
N ASN A 286 -26.70 -40.35 77.06
CA ASN A 286 -26.44 -41.34 76.02
C ASN A 286 -24.99 -41.85 76.02
N ILE A 287 -24.00 -40.97 76.22
CA ILE A 287 -22.59 -41.38 76.34
C ILE A 287 -22.22 -41.93 77.73
N GLY A 288 -23.18 -42.00 78.66
CA GLY A 288 -23.01 -42.61 79.98
C GLY A 288 -22.66 -41.64 81.11
N VAL A 289 -22.86 -40.32 80.95
CA VAL A 289 -22.73 -39.37 82.06
C VAL A 289 -23.92 -39.54 83.02
N PRO A 290 -23.72 -39.83 84.32
CA PRO A 290 -24.83 -40.03 85.25
C PRO A 290 -25.55 -38.72 85.58
N ALA A 291 -26.84 -38.62 85.23
CA ALA A 291 -27.68 -37.45 85.51
C ALA A 291 -27.84 -37.12 87.00
N ASN A 292 -27.67 -38.12 87.87
CA ASN A 292 -27.73 -37.96 89.34
C ASN A 292 -26.40 -37.55 89.97
N SER A 293 -25.34 -37.36 89.18
CA SER A 293 -24.05 -36.92 89.71
C SER A 293 -24.09 -35.46 90.14
N ASP A 294 -23.36 -35.15 91.22
CA ASP A 294 -23.26 -33.82 91.81
C ASP A 294 -22.59 -32.78 90.89
N TYR A 295 -21.84 -33.21 89.87
CA TYR A 295 -21.23 -32.33 88.88
C TYR A 295 -22.10 -32.09 87.64
N TYR A 296 -23.16 -32.88 87.41
CA TYR A 296 -23.94 -32.84 86.17
C TYR A 296 -24.60 -31.48 85.89
N PRO A 297 -25.29 -30.84 86.87
CA PRO A 297 -25.86 -29.51 86.65
C PRO A 297 -24.77 -28.45 86.41
N LEU A 298 -23.68 -28.50 87.19
CA LEU A 298 -22.55 -27.59 87.02
C LEU A 298 -21.94 -27.68 85.62
N LEU A 299 -21.81 -28.89 85.07
CA LEU A 299 -21.24 -29.12 83.75
C LEU A 299 -22.11 -28.52 82.64
N LYS A 300 -23.41 -28.81 82.66
CA LYS A 300 -24.38 -28.26 81.69
C LYS A 300 -24.36 -26.73 81.70
N ASP A 301 -24.39 -26.14 82.89
CA ASP A 301 -24.41 -24.70 83.05
C ASP A 301 -23.09 -24.06 82.63
N TYR A 302 -21.96 -24.66 82.97
CA TYR A 302 -20.64 -24.14 82.59
C TYR A 302 -20.43 -24.16 81.07
N LEU A 303 -20.81 -25.26 80.41
CA LEU A 303 -20.74 -25.36 78.94
C LEU A 303 -21.63 -24.33 78.25
N SER A 304 -22.83 -24.12 78.77
CA SER A 304 -23.75 -23.09 78.28
C SER A 304 -23.16 -21.68 78.39
N GLU A 305 -22.25 -21.45 79.34
CA GLU A 305 -21.58 -20.16 79.49
C GLU A 305 -20.42 -19.98 78.50
N ILE A 306 -19.59 -20.99 78.29
CA ILE A 306 -18.33 -20.84 77.54
C ILE A 306 -18.46 -21.07 76.03
N LEU A 307 -19.37 -21.94 75.58
CA LEU A 307 -19.52 -22.28 74.16
C LEU A 307 -19.90 -21.07 73.30
N PHE A 308 -20.70 -20.15 73.86
CA PHE A 308 -21.30 -19.06 73.11
C PHE A 308 -20.66 -17.70 73.38
N GLN A 309 -19.39 -17.66 73.80
CA GLN A 309 -18.65 -16.39 73.99
C GLN A 309 -17.84 -15.96 72.76
N GLY A 310 -17.76 -16.81 71.74
CA GLY A 310 -16.92 -16.57 70.56
C GLY A 310 -15.42 -16.62 70.88
N LYS A 311 -15.05 -17.32 71.95
CA LYS A 311 -13.66 -17.61 72.32
C LYS A 311 -13.37 -19.10 72.09
N PRO A 312 -12.18 -19.46 71.58
CA PRO A 312 -11.81 -20.86 71.45
C PRO A 312 -11.77 -21.58 72.80
N ILE A 313 -12.10 -22.86 72.81
CA ILE A 313 -12.09 -23.73 73.99
C ILE A 313 -10.92 -24.70 73.87
N ILE A 314 -9.96 -24.57 74.77
CA ILE A 314 -8.85 -25.50 74.91
C ILE A 314 -9.33 -26.69 75.76
N ILE A 315 -9.18 -27.90 75.23
CA ILE A 315 -9.60 -29.13 75.90
C ILE A 315 -8.65 -30.28 75.56
N SER A 316 -8.48 -31.22 76.50
CA SER A 316 -7.76 -32.46 76.22
C SER A 316 -8.38 -33.21 75.04
N ARG A 317 -7.55 -33.73 74.13
CA ARG A 317 -7.99 -34.54 72.99
C ARG A 317 -8.77 -35.78 73.43
N SER A 318 -8.41 -36.39 74.57
CA SER A 318 -9.03 -37.62 75.06
C SER A 318 -10.50 -37.44 75.44
N THR A 319 -10.87 -36.30 76.02
CA THR A 319 -12.25 -36.00 76.42
C THR A 319 -12.98 -35.10 75.42
N GLY A 320 -12.22 -34.30 74.68
CA GLY A 320 -12.75 -33.27 73.78
C GLY A 320 -13.53 -33.84 72.60
N LEU A 321 -13.09 -34.98 72.03
CA LEU A 321 -13.77 -35.60 70.89
C LEU A 321 -15.22 -35.99 71.20
N SER A 322 -15.45 -36.61 72.35
CA SER A 322 -16.79 -37.02 72.79
C SER A 322 -17.67 -35.81 73.13
N LEU A 323 -17.11 -34.80 73.80
CA LEU A 323 -17.82 -33.54 74.05
C LEU A 323 -18.24 -32.84 72.76
N MET A 324 -17.31 -32.72 71.81
CA MET A 324 -17.53 -32.09 70.51
C MET A 324 -18.67 -32.75 69.75
N LYS A 325 -18.72 -34.10 69.73
CA LYS A 325 -19.83 -34.86 69.15
C LYS A 325 -21.17 -34.51 69.82
N CYS A 326 -21.22 -34.49 71.15
CA CYS A 326 -22.44 -34.14 71.90
C CYS A 326 -22.94 -32.73 71.57
N VAL A 327 -22.04 -31.74 71.63
CA VAL A 327 -22.37 -30.34 71.31
C VAL A 327 -22.84 -30.21 69.86
N SER A 328 -22.17 -30.89 68.93
CA SER A 328 -22.54 -30.89 67.51
C SER A 328 -23.90 -31.53 67.27
N ASN A 329 -24.16 -32.68 67.90
CA ASN A 329 -25.42 -33.40 67.78
C ASN A 329 -26.58 -32.60 68.39
N THR A 330 -26.29 -31.80 69.42
CA THR A 330 -27.26 -30.88 70.03
C THR A 330 -27.59 -29.69 69.13
N LEU A 331 -26.58 -29.07 68.50
CA LEU A 331 -26.77 -27.77 67.82
C LEU A 331 -27.07 -27.86 66.32
N VAL A 332 -26.43 -28.78 65.57
CA VAL A 332 -26.37 -28.72 64.10
C VAL A 332 -26.79 -30.02 63.40
N LYS A 333 -27.62 -30.82 64.05
CA LYS A 333 -28.19 -32.07 63.51
C LYS A 333 -27.17 -33.12 63.05
N THR A 334 -25.94 -33.06 63.55
CA THR A 334 -24.90 -34.04 63.21
C THR A 334 -23.91 -34.16 64.34
N SER A 335 -23.48 -35.38 64.65
CA SER A 335 -22.38 -35.63 65.58
C SER A 335 -20.99 -35.46 64.95
N VAL A 336 -20.93 -35.31 63.62
CA VAL A 336 -19.65 -35.15 62.89
C VAL A 336 -19.12 -33.74 63.03
N VAL A 337 -17.95 -33.62 63.66
CA VAL A 337 -17.21 -32.36 63.79
C VAL A 337 -16.06 -32.33 62.79
N THR A 338 -15.99 -31.25 62.02
CA THR A 338 -14.90 -31.04 61.07
C THR A 338 -13.63 -30.70 61.86
N THR A 339 -12.55 -31.43 61.57
CA THR A 339 -11.26 -31.26 62.24
C THR A 339 -10.19 -30.87 61.24
N LEU A 340 -9.46 -29.80 61.53
CA LEU A 340 -8.17 -29.51 60.92
C LEU A 340 -7.08 -29.95 61.88
N ALA A 341 -6.29 -30.94 61.50
CA ALA A 341 -5.11 -31.34 62.27
C ALA A 341 -3.92 -30.46 61.88
N PHE A 342 -3.07 -30.13 62.84
CA PHE A 342 -1.81 -29.44 62.58
C PHE A 342 -0.90 -30.30 61.70
N ASP A 343 -0.28 -29.64 60.72
CA ASP A 343 0.76 -30.16 59.84
C ASP A 343 1.73 -29.00 59.54
N ASP A 344 2.98 -29.31 59.18
CA ASP A 344 4.05 -28.32 59.00
C ASP A 344 3.76 -27.33 57.85
N ASP A 345 2.94 -27.75 56.88
CA ASP A 345 2.52 -26.95 55.72
C ASP A 345 1.28 -26.06 55.98
N VAL A 346 0.73 -26.06 57.21
CA VAL A 346 -0.46 -25.26 57.53
C VAL A 346 -0.14 -23.77 57.51
N THR A 347 -0.91 -23.02 56.72
CA THR A 347 -0.79 -21.56 56.58
C THR A 347 -1.97 -20.81 57.19
N GLU A 348 -1.81 -19.52 57.52
CA GLU A 348 -2.91 -18.64 57.97
C GLU A 348 -4.12 -18.70 57.03
N LYS A 349 -3.89 -18.70 55.70
CA LYS A 349 -4.97 -18.76 54.71
C LYS A 349 -5.73 -20.08 54.74
N LEU A 350 -5.05 -21.18 55.06
CA LEU A 350 -5.68 -22.49 55.15
C LEU A 350 -6.56 -22.57 56.40
N ILE A 351 -6.09 -22.06 57.54
CA ILE A 351 -6.88 -21.99 58.78
C ILE A 351 -8.09 -21.07 58.60
N ASP A 352 -7.88 -19.88 58.04
CA ASP A 352 -8.96 -18.91 57.79
C ASP A 352 -10.00 -19.46 56.79
N GLY A 353 -9.55 -20.10 55.72
CA GLY A 353 -10.42 -20.79 54.76
C GLY A 353 -11.19 -21.97 55.37
N PHE A 354 -10.56 -22.70 56.30
CA PHE A 354 -11.21 -23.77 57.06
C PHE A 354 -12.31 -23.24 57.99
N LEU A 355 -12.03 -22.19 58.75
CA LEU A 355 -13.00 -21.57 59.65
C LEU A 355 -14.14 -20.86 58.89
N SER A 356 -13.86 -20.37 57.68
CA SER A 356 -14.87 -19.77 56.78
C SER A 356 -15.88 -20.77 56.21
N GLN A 357 -15.69 -22.08 56.42
CA GLN A 357 -16.66 -23.08 55.99
C GLN A 357 -17.99 -22.93 56.74
N ASP A 358 -19.08 -23.40 56.13
CA ASP A 358 -20.41 -23.40 56.74
C ASP A 358 -20.57 -24.54 57.76
N LYS A 359 -19.72 -24.50 58.80
CA LYS A 359 -19.66 -25.45 59.92
C LYS A 359 -19.63 -24.66 61.22
N ARG A 360 -20.58 -24.91 62.13
CA ARG A 360 -20.71 -24.14 63.38
C ARG A 360 -19.72 -24.57 64.46
N ILE A 361 -19.45 -25.88 64.56
CA ILE A 361 -18.54 -26.49 65.53
C ILE A 361 -17.36 -27.06 64.75
N VAL A 362 -16.16 -26.67 65.14
CA VAL A 362 -14.91 -27.02 64.45
C VAL A 362 -13.81 -27.34 65.46
N CYS A 363 -12.91 -28.24 65.07
CA CYS A 363 -11.73 -28.60 65.86
C CYS A 363 -10.45 -28.21 65.13
N LEU A 364 -9.56 -27.50 65.83
CA LEU A 364 -8.17 -27.33 65.44
C LEU A 364 -7.35 -28.27 66.34
N ASP A 365 -6.94 -29.41 65.79
CA ASP A 365 -6.26 -30.47 66.52
C ASP A 365 -4.76 -30.25 66.58
N ASN A 366 -4.22 -30.23 67.79
CA ASN A 366 -2.79 -30.16 68.09
C ASN A 366 -2.09 -28.86 67.61
N PHE A 367 -2.79 -27.73 67.60
CA PHE A 367 -2.22 -26.43 67.19
C PHE A 367 -1.45 -25.73 68.31
N ILE A 368 -1.89 -25.86 69.56
CA ILE A 368 -1.25 -25.22 70.73
C ILE A 368 0.13 -25.83 70.96
N GLY A 369 1.17 -25.00 70.98
CA GLY A 369 2.57 -25.41 71.10
C GLY A 369 3.25 -25.77 69.77
N ASN A 370 2.50 -25.92 68.67
CA ASN A 370 3.05 -26.27 67.34
C ASN A 370 2.88 -25.16 66.29
N TYR A 371 1.88 -24.30 66.43
CA TYR A 371 1.66 -23.13 65.57
C TYR A 371 1.79 -21.84 66.36
N ASN A 372 2.09 -20.72 65.70
CA ASN A 372 2.13 -19.41 66.35
C ASN A 372 0.77 -19.05 66.96
N GLU A 373 0.66 -19.08 68.29
CA GLU A 373 -0.60 -18.88 69.01
C GLU A 373 -1.15 -17.47 68.85
N THR A 374 -0.30 -16.46 68.70
CA THR A 374 -0.75 -15.07 68.46
C THR A 374 -1.47 -14.96 67.11
N THR A 375 -0.90 -15.56 66.07
CA THR A 375 -1.53 -15.64 64.76
C THR A 375 -2.82 -16.47 64.82
N LEU A 376 -2.78 -17.63 65.48
CA LEU A 376 -3.95 -18.52 65.63
C LEU A 376 -5.14 -17.82 66.27
N ILE A 377 -4.91 -17.15 67.40
CA ILE A 377 -5.96 -16.43 68.14
C ILE A 377 -6.48 -15.27 67.30
N THR A 378 -5.62 -14.56 66.57
CA THR A 378 -6.04 -13.48 65.67
C THR A 378 -6.98 -13.98 64.58
N ILE A 379 -6.70 -15.16 64.01
CA ILE A 379 -7.59 -15.78 63.02
C ILE A 379 -8.91 -16.19 63.68
N CYS A 380 -8.86 -16.87 64.83
CA CYS A 380 -10.07 -17.26 65.58
C CYS A 380 -10.96 -16.05 65.92
N ASP A 381 -10.36 -14.89 66.21
CA ASP A 381 -11.09 -13.65 66.53
C ASP A 381 -11.91 -13.10 65.37
N ARG A 382 -11.61 -13.49 64.13
CA ARG A 382 -12.39 -13.15 62.93
C ARG A 382 -13.64 -14.04 62.77
N HIS A 383 -13.69 -15.17 63.49
CA HIS A 383 -14.71 -16.24 63.37
C HIS A 383 -15.40 -16.49 64.71
N ARG A 384 -15.78 -15.44 65.43
CA ARG A 384 -16.45 -15.52 66.75
C ARG A 384 -17.83 -16.15 66.70
N ASP A 385 -18.44 -16.22 65.52
CA ASP A 385 -19.70 -16.92 65.29
C ASP A 385 -19.56 -18.45 65.30
N LYS A 386 -18.34 -18.99 65.45
CA LYS A 386 -18.03 -20.42 65.54
C LYS A 386 -17.75 -20.87 66.97
N ILE A 387 -18.02 -22.15 67.27
CA ILE A 387 -17.50 -22.83 68.46
C ILE A 387 -16.24 -23.54 68.01
N ILE A 388 -15.09 -22.98 68.42
CA ILE A 388 -13.77 -23.47 68.02
C ILE A 388 -13.18 -24.24 69.19
N PHE A 389 -12.93 -25.54 69.01
CA PHE A 389 -12.17 -26.34 69.96
C PHE A 389 -10.71 -26.41 69.55
N LEU A 390 -9.81 -26.17 70.49
CA LEU A 390 -8.37 -26.35 70.35
C LEU A 390 -7.98 -27.56 71.18
N THR A 391 -7.68 -28.68 70.54
CA THR A 391 -7.33 -29.89 71.29
C THR A 391 -5.85 -29.97 71.57
N ILE A 392 -5.51 -30.41 72.78
CA ILE A 392 -4.14 -30.66 73.22
C ILE A 392 -3.95 -32.13 73.57
N ALA A 393 -2.78 -32.67 73.28
CA ALA A 393 -2.45 -34.07 73.61
C ALA A 393 -2.27 -34.28 75.12
N TYR A 394 -1.69 -33.29 75.82
CA TYR A 394 -1.42 -33.34 77.25
C TYR A 394 -1.71 -31.97 77.88
N ASP A 395 -2.44 -31.93 78.99
CA ASP A 395 -2.78 -30.68 79.68
C ASP A 395 -1.55 -29.85 80.08
N HIS A 396 -0.45 -30.51 80.45
CA HIS A 396 0.79 -29.85 80.86
C HIS A 396 1.41 -28.98 79.76
N THR A 397 1.06 -29.16 78.49
CA THR A 397 1.47 -28.26 77.39
C THR A 397 1.12 -26.80 77.69
N LEU A 398 0.02 -26.54 78.38
CA LEU A 398 -0.42 -25.19 78.73
C LEU A 398 0.48 -24.48 79.74
N CYS A 399 1.38 -25.20 80.44
CA CYS A 399 2.38 -24.60 81.31
C CYS A 399 3.42 -23.78 80.51
N PHE A 400 3.54 -24.04 79.20
CA PHE A 400 4.48 -23.36 78.31
C PHE A 400 3.81 -22.29 77.44
N VAL A 401 2.49 -22.14 77.54
CA VAL A 401 1.73 -21.13 76.80
C VAL A 401 1.68 -19.85 77.64
N PRO A 402 1.98 -18.67 77.05
CA PRO A 402 1.85 -17.39 77.73
C PRO A 402 0.48 -17.17 78.39
N ASP A 403 0.50 -16.71 79.65
CA ASP A 403 -0.68 -16.37 80.44
C ASP A 403 -1.61 -15.37 79.72
N GLU A 404 -1.04 -14.46 78.93
CA GLU A 404 -1.79 -13.48 78.14
C GLU A 404 -2.69 -14.14 77.11
N LEU A 405 -2.24 -15.23 76.47
CA LEU A 405 -3.01 -15.96 75.46
C LEU A 405 -4.20 -16.69 76.10
N MET A 406 -4.03 -17.18 77.33
CA MET A 406 -5.08 -17.86 78.08
C MET A 406 -6.28 -16.94 78.42
N ARG A 407 -6.18 -15.63 78.21
CA ARG A 407 -7.31 -14.68 78.33
C ARG A 407 -8.25 -14.69 77.12
N TYR A 408 -7.76 -15.18 75.99
CA TYR A 408 -8.50 -15.23 74.73
C TYR A 408 -9.16 -16.58 74.47
N CYS A 409 -8.86 -17.58 75.31
CA CYS A 409 -9.45 -18.91 75.25
C CYS A 409 -10.14 -19.27 76.58
N HIS A 410 -11.04 -20.24 76.55
CA HIS A 410 -11.52 -20.94 77.74
C HIS A 410 -10.74 -22.23 77.90
N TYR A 411 -10.26 -22.52 79.10
CA TYR A 411 -9.73 -23.84 79.42
C TYR A 411 -10.85 -24.68 80.02
N LEU A 412 -11.08 -25.86 79.45
CA LEU A 412 -12.05 -26.81 79.91
C LEU A 412 -11.38 -28.16 80.11
N ASN A 413 -11.49 -28.69 81.32
CA ASN A 413 -10.97 -30.01 81.66
C ASN A 413 -12.09 -30.93 82.11
N LEU A 414 -12.21 -32.08 81.44
CA LEU A 414 -13.20 -33.12 81.72
C LEU A 414 -12.54 -34.44 82.12
N ASN A 415 -11.25 -34.46 82.43
CA ASN A 415 -10.48 -35.68 82.67
C ASN A 415 -11.03 -36.52 83.84
N ARG A 416 -11.77 -35.91 84.77
CA ARG A 416 -12.41 -36.57 85.92
C ARG A 416 -13.81 -37.10 85.64
N VAL A 417 -14.32 -36.95 84.42
CA VAL A 417 -15.61 -37.46 83.98
C VAL A 417 -15.37 -38.59 82.98
N GLU A 418 -15.32 -39.83 83.49
CA GLU A 418 -14.91 -41.02 82.73
C GLU A 418 -15.74 -41.27 81.47
N ALA A 419 -17.01 -40.87 81.45
CA ALA A 419 -17.87 -41.02 80.27
C ALA A 419 -17.33 -40.30 79.02
N PHE A 420 -16.50 -39.26 79.17
CA PHE A 420 -15.93 -38.54 78.02
C PHE A 420 -14.64 -39.17 77.48
N THR A 421 -13.94 -40.03 78.23
CA THR A 421 -12.65 -40.62 77.79
C THR A 421 -12.82 -41.85 76.91
N GLY A 422 -14.01 -42.45 76.86
CA GLY A 422 -14.32 -43.61 76.03
C GLY A 422 -14.79 -43.24 74.62
N ASP A 423 -14.63 -44.20 73.69
CA ASP A 423 -15.20 -44.15 72.34
C ASP A 423 -16.68 -44.60 72.33
N THR A 424 -17.45 -44.20 73.34
CA THR A 424 -18.89 -44.52 73.39
C THR A 424 -19.56 -43.91 72.16
N GLU A 425 -20.26 -44.74 71.39
CA GLU A 425 -20.98 -44.29 70.22
C GLU A 425 -22.18 -43.44 70.64
N LEU A 426 -22.25 -42.21 70.13
CA LEU A 426 -23.35 -41.30 70.38
C LEU A 426 -24.52 -41.70 69.45
N THR A 427 -25.57 -42.27 70.03
CA THR A 427 -26.77 -42.74 69.30
C THR A 427 -28.00 -41.90 69.56
N GLU A 428 -27.90 -40.84 70.35
CA GLU A 428 -28.99 -39.90 70.61
C GLU A 428 -29.42 -39.19 69.33
N ASP A 429 -30.73 -38.99 69.15
CA ASP A 429 -31.26 -38.38 67.94
C ASP A 429 -30.74 -36.94 67.78
N PRO A 430 -30.26 -36.57 66.57
CA PRO A 430 -29.69 -35.25 66.32
C PRO A 430 -30.74 -34.15 66.43
N SER A 431 -30.39 -33.08 67.16
CA SER A 431 -31.24 -31.92 67.41
C SER A 431 -30.76 -30.68 66.63
N VAL A 432 -31.63 -29.68 66.51
CA VAL A 432 -31.30 -28.36 65.94
C VAL A 432 -31.85 -27.31 66.89
N VAL A 433 -30.99 -26.38 67.29
CA VAL A 433 -31.38 -25.26 68.15
C VAL A 433 -31.26 -23.97 67.35
N ASP A 434 -32.31 -23.16 67.38
CA ASP A 434 -32.31 -21.85 66.73
C ASP A 434 -31.33 -20.91 67.45
N GLU A 435 -30.42 -20.26 66.70
CA GLU A 435 -29.43 -19.33 67.24
C GLU A 435 -29.70 -17.87 66.83
N VAL A 436 -29.28 -16.94 67.69
CA VAL A 436 -29.33 -15.49 67.47
C VAL A 436 -27.95 -14.87 67.70
N GLU A 437 -27.70 -13.67 67.14
CA GLU A 437 -26.49 -12.90 67.44
C GLU A 437 -26.49 -12.50 68.93
N LYS A 438 -25.44 -12.87 69.66
CA LYS A 438 -25.29 -12.56 71.07
C LYS A 438 -24.70 -11.16 71.23
N VAL A 439 -25.44 -10.28 71.92
CA VAL A 439 -24.90 -8.97 72.33
C VAL A 439 -23.83 -9.19 73.39
N VAL A 440 -22.63 -8.65 73.18
CA VAL A 440 -21.54 -8.70 74.18
C VAL A 440 -22.05 -8.09 75.48
N THR A 441 -22.34 -8.95 76.45
CA THR A 441 -22.83 -8.54 77.78
C THR A 441 -21.65 -8.62 78.72
N SER A 442 -21.27 -7.49 79.31
CA SER A 442 -20.25 -7.47 80.36
C SER A 442 -20.81 -8.20 81.58
N ILE A 443 -20.14 -9.27 82.00
CA ILE A 443 -20.41 -9.91 83.29
C ILE A 443 -20.17 -8.85 84.37
N VAL A 444 -21.14 -8.67 85.27
CA VAL A 444 -20.96 -7.82 86.46
C VAL A 444 -20.37 -8.73 87.54
N PRO A 445 -19.08 -8.61 87.87
CA PRO A 445 -18.44 -9.55 88.77
C PRO A 445 -18.92 -9.33 90.21
N ASP A 446 -19.19 -10.41 90.94
CA ASP A 446 -19.46 -10.30 92.37
C ASP A 446 -18.17 -10.00 93.13
N VAL A 447 -18.16 -8.90 93.89
CA VAL A 447 -16.96 -8.41 94.58
C VAL A 447 -16.40 -9.45 95.55
N ARG A 448 -17.26 -10.17 96.27
CA ARG A 448 -16.83 -11.14 97.30
C ARG A 448 -16.18 -12.36 96.65
N TRP A 449 -16.84 -12.96 95.66
CA TRP A 449 -16.35 -14.19 95.03
C TRP A 449 -15.20 -13.94 94.07
N THR A 450 -15.16 -12.77 93.42
CA THR A 450 -14.01 -12.30 92.63
C THR A 450 -12.76 -12.21 93.50
N VAL A 451 -12.84 -11.58 94.68
CA VAL A 451 -11.71 -11.48 95.61
C VAL A 451 -11.28 -12.85 96.12
N ALA A 452 -12.25 -13.70 96.49
CA ALA A 452 -11.96 -15.05 96.95
C ALA A 452 -11.23 -15.89 95.88
N LEU A 453 -11.66 -15.85 94.62
CA LEU A 453 -10.98 -16.55 93.53
C LEU A 453 -9.58 -16.00 93.30
N LYS A 454 -9.43 -14.67 93.31
CA LYS A 454 -8.14 -14.02 93.09
C LYS A 454 -7.11 -14.42 94.16
N GLU A 455 -7.51 -14.40 95.43
CA GLU A 455 -6.65 -14.84 96.54
C GLU A 455 -6.26 -16.33 96.41
N MET A 456 -7.20 -17.21 96.01
CA MET A 456 -6.90 -18.62 95.76
C MET A 456 -5.92 -18.81 94.60
N LEU A 457 -6.13 -18.10 93.48
CA LEU A 457 -5.24 -18.15 92.32
C LEU A 457 -3.83 -17.68 92.67
N GLU A 458 -3.70 -16.61 93.47
CA GLU A 458 -2.41 -16.14 93.97
C GLU A 458 -1.70 -17.19 94.84
N GLU A 459 -2.44 -17.90 95.73
CA GLU A 459 -1.92 -19.02 96.52
C GLU A 459 -1.47 -20.21 95.64
N PHE A 460 -2.19 -20.49 94.55
CA PHE A 460 -1.81 -21.50 93.56
C PHE A 460 -0.60 -21.11 92.68
N GLY A 461 -0.12 -19.87 92.79
CA GLY A 461 0.96 -19.34 91.95
C GLY A 461 0.51 -18.78 90.60
N VAL A 462 -0.80 -18.63 90.36
CA VAL A 462 -1.36 -17.96 89.19
C VAL A 462 -1.52 -16.47 89.50
N GLN A 463 -0.68 -15.63 88.89
CA GLN A 463 -0.61 -14.20 89.21
C GLN A 463 -0.92 -13.31 88.00
N GLY A 464 -0.93 -12.00 88.22
CA GLY A 464 -1.01 -11.00 87.14
C GLY A 464 -2.32 -11.00 86.36
N ALA A 465 -2.20 -10.88 85.04
CA ALA A 465 -3.33 -10.63 84.14
C ALA A 465 -4.28 -11.82 84.02
N LEU A 466 -3.77 -13.06 84.11
CA LEU A 466 -4.59 -14.27 84.04
C LEU A 466 -5.46 -14.42 85.28
N SER A 467 -4.89 -14.18 86.47
CA SER A 467 -5.65 -14.19 87.73
C SER A 467 -6.78 -13.15 87.75
N ALA A 468 -6.47 -11.92 87.34
CA ALA A 468 -7.47 -10.86 87.22
C ALA A 468 -8.58 -11.21 86.21
N TYR A 469 -8.21 -11.79 85.07
CA TYR A 469 -9.17 -12.21 84.05
C TYR A 469 -10.10 -13.32 84.55
N LYS A 470 -9.56 -14.43 85.07
CA LYS A 470 -10.39 -15.53 85.59
C LYS A 470 -11.31 -15.08 86.71
N SER A 471 -10.82 -14.21 87.59
CA SER A 471 -11.63 -13.64 88.68
C SER A 471 -12.79 -12.78 88.16
N SER A 472 -12.60 -12.07 87.05
CA SER A 472 -13.66 -11.23 86.44
C SER A 472 -14.82 -12.03 85.83
N LEU A 473 -14.68 -13.35 85.65
CA LEU A 473 -15.72 -14.22 85.12
C LEU A 473 -16.73 -14.67 86.19
N VAL A 474 -16.50 -14.34 87.46
CA VAL A 474 -17.31 -14.80 88.59
C VAL A 474 -18.44 -13.81 88.88
N ALA A 475 -19.68 -14.22 88.62
CA ALA A 475 -20.88 -13.42 88.87
C ALA A 475 -21.56 -13.74 90.21
N ASP A 476 -21.34 -14.93 90.76
CA ASP A 476 -21.98 -15.47 91.95
C ASP A 476 -21.23 -16.71 92.48
N GLU A 477 -21.72 -17.34 93.55
CA GLU A 477 -21.10 -18.54 94.12
C GLU A 477 -21.17 -19.75 93.18
N LEU A 478 -22.19 -19.84 92.32
CA LEU A 478 -22.36 -20.97 91.40
C LEU A 478 -21.38 -20.90 90.22
N SER A 479 -21.19 -19.72 89.61
CA SER A 479 -20.16 -19.46 88.60
C SER A 479 -18.76 -19.64 89.17
N PHE A 480 -18.54 -19.25 90.43
CA PHE A 480 -17.32 -19.56 91.16
C PHE A 480 -17.09 -21.08 91.25
N CYS A 481 -18.09 -21.85 91.69
CA CYS A 481 -17.99 -23.31 91.78
C CYS A 481 -17.76 -23.98 90.42
N ARG A 482 -18.41 -23.50 89.36
CA ARG A 482 -18.23 -24.01 87.98
C ARG A 482 -16.80 -23.81 87.49
N LEU A 483 -16.25 -22.61 87.68
CA LEU A 483 -14.86 -22.31 87.35
C LEU A 483 -13.88 -23.16 88.17
N LEU A 484 -14.13 -23.36 89.47
CA LEU A 484 -13.31 -24.26 90.28
C LEU A 484 -13.34 -25.70 89.76
N ALA A 485 -14.52 -26.22 89.42
CA ALA A 485 -14.71 -27.62 89.01
C ALA A 485 -14.00 -27.98 87.70
N PHE A 486 -14.11 -27.12 86.68
CA PHE A 486 -13.79 -27.49 85.30
C PHE A 486 -12.66 -26.68 84.65
N ASP A 487 -12.19 -25.62 85.31
CA ASP A 487 -11.09 -24.78 84.82
C ASP A 487 -9.97 -24.70 85.87
N VAL A 488 -10.21 -24.05 87.00
CA VAL A 488 -9.16 -23.63 87.95
C VAL A 488 -8.49 -24.79 88.68
N LEU A 489 -9.24 -25.67 89.36
CA LEU A 489 -8.64 -26.79 90.09
C LEU A 489 -8.02 -27.85 89.16
N PRO A 490 -8.65 -28.17 88.01
CA PRO A 490 -7.98 -28.97 86.98
C PRO A 490 -6.71 -28.31 86.45
N TYR A 491 -6.71 -27.00 86.20
CA TYR A 491 -5.51 -26.29 85.75
C TYR A 491 -4.38 -26.42 86.76
N CYS A 492 -4.67 -26.26 88.06
CA CYS A 492 -3.69 -26.46 89.13
C CYS A 492 -3.13 -27.89 89.13
N THR A 493 -4.00 -28.89 88.99
CA THR A 493 -3.61 -30.30 89.13
C THR A 493 -2.93 -30.86 87.88
N ASP A 494 -3.50 -30.59 86.71
CA ASP A 494 -3.10 -31.22 85.45
C ASP A 494 -2.09 -30.39 84.67
N VAL A 495 -2.18 -29.05 84.74
CA VAL A 495 -1.26 -28.12 84.07
C VAL A 495 -0.08 -27.78 84.97
N LEU A 496 -0.34 -27.22 86.17
CA LEU A 496 0.72 -26.78 87.09
C LEU A 496 1.33 -27.91 87.92
N LYS A 497 0.70 -29.09 87.95
CA LYS A 497 1.13 -30.26 88.74
C LYS A 497 1.23 -29.98 90.24
N ILE A 498 0.34 -29.14 90.78
CA ILE A 498 0.24 -28.89 92.22
C ILE A 498 -1.00 -29.56 92.81
N ALA A 499 -0.94 -29.91 94.10
CA ALA A 499 -2.09 -30.40 94.86
C ALA A 499 -2.82 -29.20 95.50
N PRO A 500 -3.95 -28.72 94.96
CA PRO A 500 -4.51 -27.42 95.34
C PRO A 500 -4.93 -27.34 96.81
N PHE A 501 -5.42 -28.45 97.40
CA PHE A 501 -5.77 -28.50 98.83
C PHE A 501 -4.58 -28.45 99.79
N ASN A 502 -3.38 -28.78 99.32
CA ASN A 502 -2.15 -28.68 100.13
C ASN A 502 -1.51 -27.29 100.05
N VAL A 503 -1.88 -26.50 99.04
CA VAL A 503 -1.26 -25.21 98.72
C VAL A 503 -2.11 -24.03 99.17
N SER A 504 -3.43 -24.09 99.01
CA SER A 504 -4.32 -22.97 99.31
C SER A 504 -5.07 -23.13 100.62
N GLU A 505 -4.73 -22.29 101.61
CA GLU A 505 -5.51 -22.18 102.84
C GLU A 505 -6.93 -21.71 102.57
N ARG A 506 -7.11 -20.83 101.57
CA ARG A 506 -8.43 -20.29 101.20
C ARG A 506 -9.32 -21.38 100.63
N LEU A 507 -8.80 -22.25 99.76
CA LEU A 507 -9.53 -23.40 99.25
C LEU A 507 -9.94 -24.34 100.40
N VAL A 508 -9.03 -24.65 101.32
CA VAL A 508 -9.32 -25.50 102.49
C VAL A 508 -10.41 -24.86 103.38
N LYS A 509 -10.36 -23.55 103.63
CA LYS A 509 -11.40 -22.84 104.41
C LYS A 509 -12.77 -22.88 103.71
N TYR A 510 -12.80 -22.82 102.38
CA TYR A 510 -14.05 -22.79 101.61
C TYR A 510 -14.64 -24.19 101.35
N ALA A 511 -13.81 -25.13 100.89
CA ALA A 511 -14.19 -26.45 100.38
C ALA A 511 -13.52 -27.64 101.12
N GLY A 512 -12.83 -27.41 102.23
CA GLY A 512 -12.35 -28.47 103.13
C GLY A 512 -13.46 -29.08 104.01
N ASP A 513 -13.10 -29.95 104.96
CA ASP A 513 -14.05 -30.67 105.83
C ASP A 513 -15.09 -29.75 106.49
N SER A 514 -14.62 -28.67 107.12
CA SER A 514 -15.45 -27.65 107.78
C SER A 514 -15.95 -26.54 106.84
N GLY A 515 -15.67 -26.65 105.54
CA GLY A 515 -16.05 -25.67 104.53
C GLY A 515 -17.56 -25.57 104.32
N ARG A 516 -18.02 -24.39 103.87
CA ARG A 516 -19.44 -24.10 103.60
C ARG A 516 -19.84 -24.31 102.13
N CYS A 517 -18.89 -24.61 101.24
CA CYS A 517 -19.17 -24.86 99.83
C CYS A 517 -20.13 -26.05 99.65
N LEU A 518 -21.18 -25.87 98.86
CA LEU A 518 -22.15 -26.92 98.52
C LEU A 518 -21.50 -28.09 97.78
N TYR A 519 -20.47 -27.82 96.96
CA TYR A 519 -19.74 -28.79 96.15
C TYR A 519 -18.42 -29.26 96.76
N LYS A 520 -18.22 -29.07 98.08
CA LYS A 520 -16.98 -29.46 98.77
C LYS A 520 -16.62 -30.94 98.61
N ASN A 521 -17.61 -31.82 98.64
CA ASN A 521 -17.40 -33.26 98.49
C ASN A 521 -16.91 -33.60 97.08
N LEU A 522 -17.49 -32.96 96.05
CA LEU A 522 -17.05 -33.08 94.67
C LEU A 522 -15.59 -32.64 94.51
N PHE A 523 -15.26 -31.42 94.97
CA PHE A 523 -13.90 -30.86 94.82
C PHE A 523 -12.86 -31.70 95.55
N ARG A 524 -13.17 -32.20 96.75
CA ARG A 524 -12.25 -33.07 97.48
C ARG A 524 -12.07 -34.42 96.80
N ARG A 525 -13.15 -35.05 96.33
CA ARG A 525 -13.07 -36.31 95.60
C ARG A 525 -12.20 -36.20 94.34
N TRP A 526 -12.17 -35.03 93.69
CA TRP A 526 -11.44 -34.82 92.46
C TRP A 526 -10.02 -34.25 92.61
N PHE A 527 -9.72 -33.54 93.71
CA PHE A 527 -8.50 -32.73 93.81
C PHE A 527 -7.80 -32.70 95.18
N ALA A 528 -8.36 -33.34 96.23
CA ALA A 528 -7.74 -33.35 97.56
C ALA A 528 -6.75 -34.50 97.76
#